data_AF-A0A950NLE4-F1
#
_entry.id   AF-A0A950NLE4-F1
#
_cell.length_a   1.000
_cell.length_b   1.000
_cell.length_c   1.000
_cell.angle_alpha   90.00
_cell.angle_beta   90.00
_cell.angle_gamma   90.00
#
_symmetry.space_group_name_H-M   'P 1'
#
loop_
_entity.id
_entity.type
_entity.pdbx_description
1 polymer ?
#
loop_
_entity_poly.entity_id
_entity_poly.type
_entity_poly.pdbx_seq_one_letter_code
_entity_poly.pdbx_strand_id
1 'polypeptide(L)'
;MPKQRGRLTEPLIRENGSLRPAGWDEALDVAAAGLARARAQDATRSFGMFSCSKASNEVNFLAQKFARSVMGSSNIDSCNRT
;
A
#
# COMPACT_ATOMS: atom_id res chain seq x y z
N MET A 1 8.63 19.36 21.85
CA MET A 1 8.05 19.97 20.62
C MET A 1 6.75 19.26 20.31
N PRO A 2 5.60 19.96 20.20
CA PRO A 2 4.35 19.29 19.91
C PRO A 2 4.40 18.77 18.47
N LYS A 3 4.17 17.47 18.31
CA LYS A 3 4.17 16.78 17.03
C LYS A 3 2.89 17.16 16.28
N GLN A 4 2.93 18.23 15.49
CA GLN A 4 1.90 18.56 14.50
C GLN A 4 1.87 17.43 13.46
N ARG A 5 1.12 16.36 13.71
CA ARG A 5 0.73 15.39 12.69
C ARG A 5 -0.74 15.60 12.42
N GLY A 6 -1.02 16.63 11.62
CA GLY A 6 -2.33 16.86 11.05
C GLY A 6 -2.74 15.68 10.17
N ARG A 7 -4.05 15.55 9.96
CA ARG A 7 -4.61 14.57 9.04
C ARG A 7 -4.12 14.89 7.63
N LEU A 8 -3.58 13.89 6.92
CA LEU A 8 -3.24 14.03 5.51
C LEU A 8 -4.52 14.26 4.70
N THR A 9 -4.49 15.23 3.80
CA THR A 9 -5.63 15.63 2.95
C THR A 9 -5.39 15.36 1.46
N GLU A 10 -4.15 15.07 1.07
CA GLU A 10 -3.73 14.84 -0.31
C GLU A 10 -2.68 13.72 -0.40
N PRO A 11 -2.59 13.03 -1.55
CA PRO A 11 -1.50 12.09 -1.82
C PRO A 11 -0.13 12.77 -1.83
N LEU A 12 0.90 12.03 -1.41
CA LEU A 12 2.29 12.47 -1.45
C LEU A 12 3.14 11.44 -2.19
N ILE A 13 3.98 11.89 -3.13
CA ILE A 13 4.95 11.06 -3.84
C ILE A 13 6.35 11.38 -3.33
N ARG A 14 7.18 10.33 -3.17
CA ARG A 14 8.60 10.50 -2.83
C ARG A 14 9.45 10.61 -4.09
N GLU A 15 10.17 11.70 -4.22
CA GLU A 15 11.06 11.99 -5.34
C GLU A 15 12.36 12.61 -4.80
N ASN A 16 13.51 12.08 -5.22
CA ASN A 16 14.84 12.55 -4.77
C ASN A 16 14.98 12.64 -3.23
N GLY A 17 14.36 11.71 -2.50
CA GLY A 17 14.41 11.64 -1.05
C GLY A 17 13.35 12.48 -0.31
N SER A 18 12.69 13.42 -0.99
CA SER A 18 11.69 14.32 -0.40
C SER A 18 10.26 13.93 -0.79
N LEU A 19 9.27 14.23 0.08
CA LEU A 19 7.85 14.05 -0.23
C LEU A 19 7.30 15.34 -0.85
N ARG A 20 6.55 15.21 -1.94
CA ARG A 20 5.80 16.30 -2.56
C ARG A 20 4.32 15.92 -2.75
N PRO A 21 3.39 16.90 -2.70
CA PRO A 21 2.00 16.70 -3.09
C PRO A 21 1.84 16.16 -4.52
N ALA A 22 0.77 15.41 -4.74
CA ALA A 22 0.40 14.85 -6.04
C ALA A 22 -1.11 14.73 -6.19
N GLY A 23 -1.58 14.72 -7.44
CA GLY A 23 -2.96 14.35 -7.76
C GLY A 23 -3.22 12.86 -7.52
N TRP A 24 -4.49 12.47 -7.39
CA TRP A 24 -4.86 11.06 -7.21
C TRP A 24 -4.42 10.18 -8.37
N ASP A 25 -4.63 10.62 -9.62
CA ASP A 25 -4.26 9.85 -10.81
C ASP A 25 -2.74 9.61 -10.86
N GLU A 26 -1.94 10.67 -10.69
CA GLU A 26 -0.47 10.58 -10.64
C GLU A 26 0.01 9.64 -9.52
N ALA A 27 -0.55 9.78 -8.32
CA ALA A 27 -0.15 8.96 -7.17
C ALA A 27 -0.48 7.48 -7.37
N LEU A 28 -1.65 7.19 -7.93
CA LEU A 28 -2.08 5.83 -8.22
C LEU A 28 -1.27 5.20 -9.34
N ASP A 29 -0.95 5.95 -10.41
CA ASP A 29 -0.10 5.47 -11.51
C ASP A 29 1.31 5.11 -11.01
N VAL A 30 1.90 5.97 -10.17
CA VAL A 30 3.22 5.70 -9.58
C VAL A 30 3.20 4.47 -8.68
N ALA A 31 2.17 4.32 -7.85
CA ALA A 31 2.00 3.15 -6.99
C ALA A 31 1.80 1.86 -7.82
N ALA A 32 0.93 1.91 -8.83
CA ALA A 32 0.65 0.80 -9.73
C ALA A 32 1.90 0.36 -10.51
N ALA A 33 2.70 1.31 -11.02
CA ALA A 33 3.95 1.01 -11.70
C ALA A 33 4.95 0.31 -10.78
N GLY A 34 5.06 0.73 -9.51
CA GLY A 34 5.89 0.06 -8.50
C GLY A 34 5.45 -1.37 -8.22
N LEU A 35 4.14 -1.57 -8.02
CA LEU A 35 3.54 -2.88 -7.78
C LEU A 35 3.70 -3.80 -8.99
N ALA A 36 3.51 -3.30 -10.21
CA ALA A 36 3.71 -4.06 -11.45
C ALA A 36 5.17 -4.53 -11.59
N ARG A 37 6.15 -3.68 -11.28
CA ARG A 37 7.57 -4.07 -11.27
C ARG A 37 7.84 -5.17 -10.24
N ALA A 38 7.32 -5.04 -9.02
CA ALA A 38 7.46 -6.09 -8.00
C ALA A 38 6.84 -7.41 -8.48
N ARG A 39 5.62 -7.36 -9.01
CA ARG A 39 4.93 -8.54 -9.54
C ARG A 39 5.72 -9.25 -10.63
N ALA A 40 6.34 -8.49 -11.54
CA ALA A 40 7.13 -9.04 -12.65
C ALA A 40 8.43 -9.73 -12.20
N GLN A 41 8.99 -9.39 -11.02
CA GLN A 41 10.21 -10.02 -10.50
C GLN A 41 9.94 -11.40 -9.88
N ASP A 42 8.90 -11.50 -9.05
CA ASP A 42 8.33 -12.69 -8.41
C ASP A 42 7.59 -12.22 -7.14
N ALA A 43 6.26 -12.06 -7.23
CA ALA A 43 5.44 -11.53 -6.14
C ALA A 43 5.47 -12.38 -4.85
N THR A 44 5.89 -13.64 -4.92
CA THR A 44 6.03 -14.49 -3.73
C THR A 44 7.25 -14.11 -2.88
N ARG A 45 8.19 -13.34 -3.45
CA ARG A 45 9.40 -12.85 -2.78
C ARG A 45 9.52 -11.33 -2.74
N SER A 46 8.98 -10.62 -3.73
CA SER A 46 9.13 -9.17 -3.89
C SER A 46 7.99 -8.34 -3.30
N PHE A 47 6.88 -9.00 -2.92
CA PHE A 47 5.67 -8.33 -2.44
C PHE A 47 5.17 -8.92 -1.11
N GLY A 48 4.63 -8.03 -0.28
CA GLY A 48 3.86 -8.37 0.91
C GLY A 48 2.85 -7.27 1.22
N MET A 49 1.76 -7.63 1.89
CA MET A 49 0.69 -6.72 2.28
C MET A 49 0.39 -6.82 3.77
N PHE A 50 0.23 -5.67 4.43
CA PHE A 50 -0.27 -5.59 5.79
C PHE A 50 -1.66 -4.95 5.79
N SER A 51 -2.66 -5.69 6.25
CA SER A 51 -4.02 -5.19 6.47
C SER A 51 -4.19 -4.64 7.90
N CYS A 52 -5.28 -3.93 8.16
CA CYS A 52 -5.51 -3.24 9.42
C CYS A 52 -6.67 -3.85 10.20
N SER A 53 -6.43 -4.31 11.43
CA SER A 53 -7.48 -4.83 12.33
C SER A 53 -8.49 -3.77 12.76
N LYS A 54 -8.13 -2.47 12.66
CA LYS A 54 -9.03 -1.35 12.94
C LYS A 54 -9.85 -0.91 11.72
N ALA A 55 -9.60 -1.48 10.54
CA ALA A 55 -10.43 -1.28 9.36
C ALA A 55 -11.61 -2.26 9.35
N SER A 56 -12.58 -2.03 8.47
CA SER A 56 -13.72 -2.93 8.34
C SER A 56 -13.33 -4.28 7.74
N ASN A 57 -14.20 -5.27 7.88
CA ASN A 57 -13.99 -6.59 7.27
C ASN A 57 -14.00 -6.51 5.73
N GLU A 58 -14.75 -5.61 5.11
CA GLU A 58 -14.75 -5.42 3.65
C GLU A 58 -13.41 -4.90 3.15
N VAL A 59 -12.77 -3.97 3.87
CA VAL A 59 -11.42 -3.49 3.53
C VAL A 59 -10.41 -4.63 3.63
N ASN A 60 -10.50 -5.46 4.67
CA ASN A 60 -9.63 -6.63 4.82
C ASN A 60 -9.91 -7.69 3.73
N PHE A 61 -11.16 -7.86 3.31
CA PHE A 61 -11.52 -8.70 2.17
C PHE A 61 -10.92 -8.16 0.86
N LEU A 62 -10.93 -6.85 0.63
CA LEU A 62 -10.32 -6.26 -0.56
C LEU A 62 -8.79 -6.41 -0.54
N ALA A 63 -8.15 -6.19 0.61
CA ALA A 63 -6.71 -6.39 0.77
C ALA A 63 -6.30 -7.82 0.43
N GLN A 64 -6.99 -8.81 1.01
CA GLN A 64 -6.69 -10.22 0.79
C GLN A 64 -7.01 -10.68 -0.65
N LYS A 65 -8.04 -10.10 -1.28
CA LYS A 65 -8.36 -10.33 -2.69
C LYS A 65 -7.29 -9.73 -3.61
N PHE A 66 -6.83 -8.51 -3.32
CA PHE A 66 -5.78 -7.85 -4.09
C PHE A 66 -4.47 -8.65 -4.03
N ALA A 67 -4.01 -9.02 -2.84
CA ALA A 67 -2.78 -9.80 -2.67
C ALA A 67 -2.83 -11.12 -3.46
N ARG A 68 -3.91 -11.90 -3.32
CA ARG A 68 -3.98 -13.23 -3.94
C ARG A 68 -4.37 -13.22 -5.41
N SER A 69 -5.30 -12.35 -5.82
CA SER A 69 -5.85 -12.36 -7.18
C SER A 69 -5.10 -11.42 -8.14
N VAL A 70 -4.64 -10.26 -7.64
CA VAL A 70 -3.97 -9.25 -8.48
C VAL A 70 -2.46 -9.46 -8.45
N MET A 71 -1.89 -9.61 -7.25
CA MET A 71 -0.45 -9.81 -7.10
C MET A 71 -0.02 -11.27 -7.27
N GLY A 72 -0.93 -12.23 -7.06
CA GLY A 72 -0.61 -13.66 -7.16
C GLY A 72 0.23 -14.18 -5.99
N SER A 73 0.12 -13.55 -4.81
CA SER A 73 0.92 -13.88 -3.64
C SER A 73 0.03 -14.13 -2.42
N SER A 74 0.40 -15.12 -1.59
CA SER A 74 -0.23 -15.38 -0.29
C SER A 74 0.37 -14.55 0.85
N ASN A 75 1.36 -13.70 0.56
CA ASN A 75 2.08 -12.88 1.55
C ASN A 75 1.21 -11.70 2.01
N ILE A 76 0.22 -11.99 2.86
CA ILE A 76 -0.61 -11.00 3.52
C ILE A 76 -0.75 -11.32 5.00
N ASP A 77 -0.67 -10.29 5.82
CA ASP A 77 -0.76 -10.37 7.28
C ASP A 77 -1.53 -9.16 7.83
N SER A 78 -1.85 -9.13 9.14
CA SER A 78 -2.57 -8.03 9.78
C SER A 78 -1.89 -7.55 11.07
N CYS A 79 -2.25 -6.34 11.53
CA CYS A 79 -1.65 -5.72 12.72
C CYS A 79 -1.87 -6.48 14.03
N ASN A 80 -2.88 -7.36 14.11
CA ASN A 80 -3.19 -8.09 15.35
C ASN A 80 -2.61 -9.50 15.28
N ARG A 81 -1.39 -9.65 15.76
CA ARG A 81 -0.76 -10.95 16.03
C ARG A 81 -0.63 -11.16 17.53
N THR A 82 -1.77 -11.30 18.20
CA THR A 82 -1.91 -11.70 19.62
C THR A 82 -3.26 -12.35 19.80
#